data_AF-A0A9P8F7Y7-F1
#
_entry.id   AF-A0A9P8F7Y7-F1
#
_cell.length_a   1.000
_cell.length_b   1.000
_cell.length_c   1.000
_cell.angle_alpha   90.00
_cell.angle_beta   90.00
_cell.angle_gamma   90.00
#
_symmetry.space_group_name_H-M   'P 1'
#
loop_
_entity.id
_entity.type
_entity.pdbx_description
1 polymer ?
#
loop_
_entity_poly.entity_id
_entity_poly.type
_entity_poly.pdbx_seq_one_letter_code
_entity_poly.pdbx_strand_id
1 'polypeptide(L)'
;MYTPLTGARSSTRSRHIVAGIILFLISILLYTLSFPSEHHLPEHVSFTTKPSPSSDATYAASQSSSVKPTASSSNLPTGFRSQRVPCNGPRGKLMSESYDDQIHPVHYRNLTYPPPLSGSYEALNLDTSWLTAAERYGPYGLGEEEDGYNRSRVDWSTINWADLQNTCSESNHQRLPNAYAFGHGRPRFTYRQTSWKEKWLPSFLATPNINPRPAAESFHRSAIVVRVWSTYQYTPEDMWNLRSLVAETALASGGEYAVFLLVDVKDKEAGIHTNPEAYDRVLRESVPPEFQDIAVLFDDSLLESWYPDVVEHLPIMQIMQPLQIFAQFYSEFDHYWQLEVDSRFLGHTGDMLDKFSDFARNEPRKQARERASWAYMADYHGSYDDFFNTIDRVLDGNSSVWGSIDIHDFKAIGPQPPVENPHDEHFSWGVGEEADLILLNTLDDVSRNEDWFFKGWHHGFSMGTKLPIFVSVVAQGRASWNL
;
A
#
# COMPACT_ATOMS: atom_id res chain seq x y z
N MET A 1 -48.71 52.56 -32.53
CA MET A 1 -48.39 53.64 -31.58
C MET A 1 -48.34 52.99 -30.20
N TYR A 2 -47.22 53.17 -29.48
CA TYR A 2 -46.94 52.78 -28.08
C TYR A 2 -46.67 51.29 -27.72
N THR A 3 -45.62 51.17 -26.89
CA THR A 3 -44.94 50.12 -26.09
C THR A 3 -45.85 49.29 -25.15
N PRO A 4 -45.40 48.30 -24.32
CA PRO A 4 -44.05 47.86 -23.84
C PRO A 4 -43.84 46.30 -23.87
N LEU A 5 -42.75 45.63 -23.46
CA LEU A 5 -42.16 45.47 -22.12
C LEU A 5 -40.77 44.80 -22.18
N THR A 6 -39.89 45.26 -21.30
CA THR A 6 -38.54 44.79 -21.01
C THR A 6 -38.56 43.51 -20.17
N GLY A 7 -37.73 42.52 -20.54
CA GLY A 7 -37.44 41.33 -19.74
C GLY A 7 -35.95 41.25 -19.39
N ALA A 8 -35.65 41.29 -18.10
CA ALA A 8 -34.31 41.36 -17.53
C ALA A 8 -33.45 40.10 -17.83
N ARG A 9 -32.20 40.31 -18.25
CA ARG A 9 -31.16 39.27 -18.31
C ARG A 9 -30.67 38.96 -16.90
N SER A 10 -31.04 37.79 -16.38
CA SER A 10 -30.41 37.18 -15.21
C SER A 10 -28.97 36.79 -15.54
N SER A 11 -27.99 37.32 -14.80
CA SER A 11 -26.58 36.99 -15.00
C SER A 11 -26.27 35.56 -14.55
N THR A 12 -25.42 34.88 -15.33
CA THR A 12 -24.87 33.53 -15.09
C THR A 12 -24.26 33.37 -13.69
N ARG A 13 -23.80 34.47 -13.08
CA ARG A 13 -23.23 34.50 -11.73
C ARG A 13 -24.22 34.09 -10.63
N SER A 14 -25.51 34.40 -10.78
CA SER A 14 -26.54 34.01 -9.80
C SER A 14 -26.79 32.49 -9.81
N ARG A 15 -26.70 31.85 -10.99
CA ARG A 15 -26.88 30.39 -11.13
C ARG A 15 -25.75 29.59 -10.48
N HIS A 16 -24.51 30.07 -10.54
CA HIS A 16 -23.37 29.41 -9.88
C HIS A 16 -23.40 29.56 -8.35
N ILE A 17 -23.86 30.69 -7.83
CA ILE A 17 -24.02 30.90 -6.38
C ILE A 17 -25.12 29.98 -5.83
N VAL A 18 -26.26 29.87 -6.53
CA VAL A 18 -27.35 28.97 -6.13
C VAL A 18 -26.91 27.50 -6.20
N ALA A 19 -26.15 27.10 -7.23
CA ALA A 19 -25.60 25.75 -7.32
C ALA A 19 -24.61 25.43 -6.19
N GLY A 20 -23.75 26.39 -5.81
CA GLY A 20 -22.82 26.24 -4.69
C GLY A 20 -23.52 26.10 -3.34
N ILE A 21 -24.59 26.88 -3.10
CA ILE A 21 -25.39 26.78 -1.87
C ILE A 21 -26.13 25.43 -1.80
N ILE A 22 -26.63 24.93 -2.93
CA ILE A 22 -27.31 23.62 -2.98
C ILE A 22 -26.32 22.48 -2.68
N LEU A 23 -25.12 22.51 -3.27
CA LEU A 23 -24.07 21.52 -3.00
C LEU A 23 -23.60 21.55 -1.53
N PHE A 24 -23.47 22.74 -0.95
CA PHE A 24 -23.11 22.90 0.46
C PHE A 24 -24.19 22.35 1.41
N LEU A 25 -25.48 22.59 1.10
CA LEU A 25 -26.59 22.05 1.89
C LEU A 25 -26.73 20.52 1.75
N ILE A 26 -26.44 19.96 0.57
CA ILE A 26 -26.40 18.50 0.35
C ILE A 26 -25.26 17.87 1.16
N SER A 27 -24.09 18.51 1.22
CA SER A 27 -22.97 18.05 2.05
C SER A 27 -23.31 18.02 3.54
N ILE A 28 -23.95 19.07 4.06
CA ILE A 28 -24.41 19.10 5.47
C ILE A 28 -25.44 17.99 5.73
N LEU A 29 -26.38 17.78 4.81
CA LEU A 29 -27.41 16.75 4.96
C LEU A 29 -26.79 15.34 4.98
N LEU A 30 -25.84 15.05 4.08
CA LEU A 30 -25.11 13.79 4.03
C LEU A 30 -24.28 13.55 5.31
N TYR A 31 -23.67 14.61 5.86
CA TYR A 31 -22.92 14.54 7.11
C TYR A 31 -23.83 14.19 8.30
N THR A 32 -25.01 14.82 8.39
CA THR A 32 -25.99 14.54 9.47
C THR A 32 -26.66 13.17 9.37
N LEU A 33 -26.79 12.62 8.16
CA LEU A 33 -27.38 11.29 7.94
C LEU A 33 -26.37 10.15 8.16
N SER A 34 -25.07 10.43 8.02
CA SER A 34 -24.01 9.43 8.20
C SER A 34 -23.66 9.18 9.67
N PHE A 35 -24.06 10.08 10.58
CA PHE A 35 -23.82 9.95 12.02
C PHE A 35 -25.05 10.40 12.82
N PRO A 36 -26.09 9.56 12.94
CA PRO A 36 -27.13 9.79 13.93
C PRO A 36 -26.50 9.68 15.33
N SER A 37 -26.36 10.83 15.98
CA SER A 37 -25.98 10.94 17.39
C SER A 37 -27.15 10.43 18.24
N GLU A 38 -27.23 9.11 18.43
CA GLU A 38 -27.79 8.41 19.60
C GLU A 38 -28.02 6.93 19.27
N HIS A 39 -27.17 6.04 19.78
CA HIS A 39 -27.57 4.65 19.98
C HIS A 39 -27.26 4.22 21.41
N HIS A 40 -28.34 3.99 22.16
CA HIS A 40 -28.37 3.35 23.46
C HIS A 40 -27.74 1.94 23.40
N LEU A 41 -26.79 1.68 24.28
CA LEU A 41 -26.26 0.34 24.56
C LEU A 41 -27.37 -0.56 25.14
N PRO A 42 -27.58 -1.79 24.64
CA PRO A 42 -28.46 -2.75 25.30
C PRO A 42 -27.82 -3.32 26.57
N GLU A 43 -28.60 -3.36 27.64
CA GLU A 43 -28.28 -4.02 28.92
C GLU A 43 -28.04 -5.53 28.77
N HIS A 44 -27.00 -6.00 29.45
CA HIS A 44 -26.72 -7.36 29.95
C HIS A 44 -27.53 -8.55 29.37
N VAL A 45 -26.88 -9.33 28.50
CA VAL A 45 -27.25 -10.74 28.28
C VAL A 45 -26.46 -11.61 29.26
N SER A 46 -27.17 -12.27 30.16
CA SER A 46 -26.60 -13.20 31.15
C SER A 46 -26.25 -14.54 30.48
N PHE A 47 -24.97 -14.91 30.44
CA PHE A 47 -24.55 -16.23 29.99
C PHE A 47 -24.70 -17.27 31.11
N THR A 48 -25.72 -18.12 31.00
CA THR A 48 -25.79 -19.38 31.77
C THR A 48 -24.96 -20.45 31.07
N THR A 49 -23.85 -20.84 31.68
CA THR A 49 -23.07 -22.02 31.32
C THR A 49 -23.79 -23.30 31.75
N LYS A 50 -23.98 -24.23 30.81
CA LYS A 50 -24.21 -25.66 31.11
C LYS A 50 -22.96 -26.44 30.69
N PRO A 51 -22.43 -27.36 31.51
CA PRO A 51 -21.33 -28.22 31.11
C PRO A 51 -21.86 -29.39 30.29
N SER A 52 -21.23 -29.66 29.14
CA SER A 52 -21.37 -30.92 28.41
C SER A 52 -20.17 -31.84 28.67
N PRO A 53 -20.35 -33.17 28.59
CA PRO A 53 -19.50 -34.13 29.24
C PRO A 53 -18.25 -34.50 28.43
N SER A 54 -17.21 -34.87 29.17
CA SER A 54 -15.97 -35.47 28.72
C SER A 54 -16.22 -36.69 27.83
N SER A 55 -15.64 -36.70 26.64
CA SER A 55 -15.39 -37.91 25.86
C SER A 55 -13.88 -38.05 25.63
N ASP A 56 -13.28 -39.00 26.34
CA ASP A 56 -11.98 -39.56 26.03
C ASP A 56 -12.00 -40.12 24.60
N ALA A 57 -11.10 -39.62 23.75
CA ALA A 57 -10.78 -40.25 22.48
C ALA A 57 -9.25 -40.26 22.29
N THR A 58 -8.72 -41.46 22.45
CA THR A 58 -7.36 -41.93 22.16
C THR A 58 -6.78 -41.34 20.87
N TYR A 59 -5.64 -40.66 20.99
CA TYR A 59 -4.79 -40.24 19.88
C TYR A 59 -4.25 -41.47 19.13
N ALA A 60 -4.73 -41.70 17.91
CA ALA A 60 -4.04 -42.52 16.91
C ALA A 60 -3.22 -41.58 16.01
N ALA A 61 -1.90 -41.74 16.06
CA ALA A 61 -0.96 -40.98 15.24
C ALA A 61 -1.16 -41.33 13.74
N SER A 62 -1.66 -40.39 12.95
CA SER A 62 -1.56 -40.43 11.49
C SER A 62 -0.27 -39.74 11.06
N GLN A 63 0.68 -40.53 10.55
CA GLN A 63 1.89 -40.05 9.91
C GLN A 63 1.54 -39.20 8.68
N SER A 64 1.81 -37.90 8.74
CA SER A 64 1.83 -37.03 7.57
C SER A 64 3.10 -37.33 6.78
N SER A 65 2.92 -37.87 5.58
CA SER A 65 3.99 -38.08 4.59
C SER A 65 4.41 -36.73 4.00
N SER A 66 5.46 -36.13 4.55
CA SER A 66 6.12 -34.96 3.97
C SER A 66 6.83 -35.36 2.67
N VAL A 67 6.22 -35.06 1.52
CA VAL A 67 6.88 -35.15 0.22
C VAL A 67 7.62 -33.84 -0.03
N LYS A 68 8.94 -33.86 0.12
CA LYS A 68 9.84 -32.78 -0.32
C LYS A 68 9.82 -32.69 -1.85
N PRO A 69 9.58 -31.52 -2.46
CA PRO A 69 9.88 -31.31 -3.86
C PRO A 69 11.40 -31.18 -4.06
N THR A 70 11.97 -32.07 -4.87
CA THR A 70 13.34 -32.02 -5.36
C THR A 70 13.49 -30.89 -6.38
N ALA A 71 14.31 -29.90 -6.05
CA ALA A 71 14.74 -28.85 -6.96
C ALA A 71 15.92 -29.32 -7.84
N SER A 72 15.80 -29.13 -9.15
CA SER A 72 16.90 -29.00 -10.11
C SER A 72 16.39 -28.00 -11.16
N SER A 73 17.02 -26.87 -11.47
CA SER A 73 18.43 -26.69 -11.81
C SER A 73 18.86 -25.22 -11.74
N SER A 74 19.99 -24.93 -11.10
CA SER A 74 21.17 -24.29 -11.73
C SER A 74 22.20 -23.97 -10.63
N ASN A 75 23.38 -24.58 -10.75
CA ASN A 75 24.51 -24.36 -9.86
C ASN A 75 25.17 -23.02 -10.19
N LEU A 76 24.91 -22.01 -9.37
CA LEU A 76 25.91 -20.98 -9.05
C LEU A 76 26.31 -21.16 -7.58
N PRO A 77 27.59 -20.98 -7.20
CA PRO A 77 27.98 -21.07 -5.81
C PRO A 77 27.27 -19.97 -5.00
N THR A 78 26.34 -20.38 -4.15
CA THR A 78 25.55 -19.58 -3.21
C THR A 78 26.39 -18.97 -2.07
N GLY A 79 27.69 -18.81 -2.26
CA GLY A 79 28.66 -18.42 -1.23
C GLY A 79 28.92 -16.92 -1.07
N PHE A 80 28.29 -16.06 -1.87
CA PHE A 80 28.53 -14.60 -1.83
C PHE A 80 27.25 -13.77 -2.11
N ARG A 81 26.08 -14.16 -1.58
CA ARG A 81 25.12 -13.10 -1.19
C ARG A 81 25.78 -12.43 0.02
N SER A 82 26.49 -11.32 -0.20
CA SER A 82 27.28 -10.63 0.82
C SER A 82 26.46 -10.49 2.09
N GLN A 83 27.04 -10.75 3.26
CA GLN A 83 26.33 -10.60 4.52
C GLN A 83 25.72 -9.17 4.63
N ARG A 84 24.50 -9.06 5.17
CA ARG A 84 23.87 -7.75 5.42
C ARG A 84 24.81 -6.91 6.28
N VAL A 85 25.12 -5.70 5.83
CA VAL A 85 25.94 -4.74 6.59
C VAL A 85 24.98 -3.88 7.43
N PRO A 86 25.11 -3.87 8.77
CA PRO A 86 24.28 -3.01 9.61
C PRO A 86 24.43 -1.53 9.23
N CYS A 87 23.32 -0.80 9.24
CA CYS A 87 23.28 0.61 8.90
C CYS A 87 23.35 1.49 10.16
N ASN A 88 23.76 2.75 10.03
CA ASN A 88 23.70 3.70 11.14
C ASN A 88 22.27 4.19 11.37
N GLY A 89 21.86 4.29 12.63
CA GLY A 89 20.62 4.91 13.08
C GLY A 89 20.78 6.41 13.40
N PRO A 90 19.69 7.09 13.83
CA PRO A 90 19.69 8.52 14.11
C PRO A 90 20.58 8.94 15.28
N ARG A 91 20.99 8.00 16.15
CA ARG A 91 21.95 8.24 17.23
C ARG A 91 23.42 8.06 16.82
N GLY A 92 23.70 7.86 15.53
CA GLY A 92 25.05 7.68 15.00
C GLY A 92 25.71 6.35 15.37
N LYS A 93 24.92 5.36 15.78
CA LYS A 93 25.35 3.98 16.07
C LYS A 93 24.79 3.03 15.04
N LEU A 94 25.45 1.88 14.84
CA LEU A 94 24.89 0.81 14.02
C LEU A 94 23.57 0.33 14.64
N MET A 95 22.56 0.09 13.80
CA MET A 95 21.26 -0.44 14.22
C MET A 95 21.46 -1.73 15.03
N SER A 96 22.38 -2.62 14.62
CA SER A 96 22.69 -3.86 15.35
C SER A 96 23.28 -3.68 16.76
N GLU A 97 23.80 -2.49 17.07
CA GLU A 97 24.45 -2.16 18.35
C GLU A 97 23.62 -1.16 19.18
N SER A 98 22.64 -0.51 18.56
CA SER A 98 21.84 0.54 19.18
C SER A 98 20.56 -0.05 19.74
N TYR A 99 20.53 -0.23 21.06
CA TYR A 99 19.29 -0.58 21.77
C TYR A 99 18.24 0.53 21.62
N ASP A 100 18.67 1.79 21.67
CA ASP A 100 17.78 2.95 21.69
C ASP A 100 17.18 3.30 20.32
N ASP A 101 17.73 2.79 19.21
CA ASP A 101 17.18 2.97 17.85
C ASP A 101 16.25 1.82 17.42
N GLN A 102 16.05 0.81 18.28
CA GLN A 102 15.25 -0.37 17.99
C GLN A 102 14.10 -0.53 18.99
N ILE A 103 13.03 -1.17 18.53
CA ILE A 103 11.98 -1.67 19.41
C ILE A 103 12.40 -3.02 20.02
N HIS A 104 11.91 -3.30 21.22
CA HIS A 104 12.20 -4.54 21.95
C HIS A 104 10.89 -5.17 22.42
N PRO A 105 10.18 -5.90 21.53
CA PRO A 105 8.91 -6.51 21.87
C PRO A 105 9.08 -7.57 22.96
N VAL A 106 8.12 -7.65 23.88
CA VAL A 106 8.18 -8.57 25.02
C VAL A 106 7.19 -9.72 24.84
N HIS A 107 7.64 -10.94 25.17
CA HIS A 107 6.78 -12.12 25.24
C HIS A 107 6.39 -12.44 26.67
N TYR A 108 5.09 -12.34 26.96
CA TYR A 108 4.55 -12.73 28.26
C TYR A 108 4.05 -14.17 28.21
N ARG A 109 4.81 -15.10 28.81
CA ARG A 109 4.46 -16.54 28.82
C ARG A 109 3.14 -16.87 29.52
N ASN A 110 2.69 -16.01 30.43
CA ASN A 110 1.50 -16.24 31.27
C ASN A 110 0.31 -15.35 30.86
N LEU A 111 0.38 -14.67 29.72
CA LEU A 111 -0.72 -13.85 29.21
C LEU A 111 -1.14 -14.38 27.85
N THR A 112 -2.45 -14.49 27.66
CA THR A 112 -3.04 -14.82 26.36
C THR A 112 -3.00 -13.59 25.47
N TYR A 113 -2.43 -13.71 24.27
CA TYR A 113 -2.48 -12.65 23.28
C TYR A 113 -3.94 -12.46 22.80
N PRO A 114 -4.45 -11.22 22.68
CA PRO A 114 -5.83 -10.99 22.30
C PRO A 114 -6.09 -11.55 20.90
N PRO A 115 -7.20 -12.28 20.68
CA PRO A 115 -7.56 -12.71 19.35
C PRO A 115 -7.80 -11.49 18.45
N PRO A 116 -7.32 -11.49 17.20
CA PRO A 116 -7.59 -10.40 16.28
C PRO A 116 -9.07 -10.39 15.87
N LEU A 117 -9.63 -9.20 15.66
CA LEU A 117 -11.00 -9.07 15.14
C LEU A 117 -11.13 -9.65 13.72
N SER A 118 -10.10 -9.46 12.90
CA SER A 118 -9.97 -9.95 11.53
C SER A 118 -8.50 -10.30 11.29
N GLY A 119 -8.26 -11.28 10.43
CA GLY A 119 -6.95 -11.87 10.15
C GLY A 119 -6.57 -12.98 11.13
N SER A 120 -5.31 -13.43 11.02
CA SER A 120 -4.69 -14.35 11.99
C SER A 120 -3.20 -14.11 12.06
N TYR A 121 -2.69 -13.99 13.28
CA TYR A 121 -1.25 -13.96 13.54
C TYR A 121 -0.59 -15.27 13.10
N GLU A 122 -1.24 -16.41 13.35
CA GLU A 122 -0.73 -17.73 12.96
C GLU A 122 -0.63 -17.87 11.43
N ALA A 123 -1.69 -17.49 10.70
CA ALA A 123 -1.73 -17.63 9.24
C ALA A 123 -0.67 -16.75 8.56
N LEU A 124 -0.45 -15.55 9.07
CA LEU A 124 0.57 -14.63 8.57
C LEU A 124 1.95 -14.90 9.18
N ASN A 125 2.08 -15.86 10.10
CA ASN A 125 3.29 -16.12 10.87
C ASN A 125 3.86 -14.84 11.53
N LEU A 126 2.95 -14.00 12.03
CA LEU A 126 3.25 -12.80 12.79
C LEU A 126 3.52 -13.15 14.24
N ASP A 127 4.41 -12.36 14.82
CA ASP A 127 4.81 -12.51 16.20
C ASP A 127 3.72 -12.02 17.18
N THR A 128 3.52 -12.74 18.27
CA THR A 128 2.56 -12.40 19.34
C THR A 128 3.29 -11.74 20.51
N SER A 129 3.93 -10.62 20.20
CA SER A 129 4.70 -9.81 21.14
C SER A 129 4.00 -8.51 21.51
N TRP A 130 4.42 -7.95 22.64
CA TRP A 130 3.77 -6.79 23.23
C TRP A 130 4.71 -5.60 23.27
N LEU A 131 4.14 -4.43 22.98
CA LEU A 131 4.78 -3.12 23.11
C LEU A 131 3.77 -2.16 23.74
N THR A 132 4.21 -1.42 24.75
CA THR A 132 3.56 -0.17 25.14
C THR A 132 3.84 0.92 24.11
N ALA A 133 3.08 2.02 24.14
CA ALA A 133 3.36 3.17 23.27
C ALA A 133 4.82 3.66 23.42
N ALA A 134 5.33 3.75 24.65
CA ALA A 134 6.70 4.14 24.94
C ALA A 134 7.75 3.14 24.42
N GLU A 135 7.41 1.85 24.31
CA GLU A 135 8.29 0.86 23.69
C GLU A 135 8.23 0.89 22.17
N ARG A 136 7.04 1.15 21.59
CA ARG A 136 6.82 1.24 20.13
C ARG A 136 7.42 2.50 19.53
N TYR A 137 7.21 3.66 20.16
CA TYR A 137 7.57 4.97 19.62
C TYR A 137 8.64 5.72 20.40
N GLY A 138 9.03 5.23 21.59
CA GLY A 138 10.13 5.81 22.37
C GLY A 138 11.44 5.92 21.59
N PRO A 139 11.89 4.89 20.85
CA PRO A 139 13.08 4.98 19.99
C PRO A 139 13.05 6.14 18.98
N TYR A 140 11.83 6.60 18.63
CA TYR A 140 11.55 7.55 17.55
C TYR A 140 11.11 8.93 18.05
N GLY A 141 11.19 9.17 19.37
CA GLY A 141 11.02 10.49 19.98
C GLY A 141 9.82 10.63 20.92
N LEU A 142 9.00 9.59 21.12
CA LEU A 142 7.91 9.66 22.11
C LEU A 142 8.48 9.75 23.53
N GLY A 143 8.00 10.75 24.29
CA GLY A 143 8.39 10.97 25.68
C GLY A 143 9.78 11.60 25.83
N GLU A 144 10.43 12.03 24.74
CA GLU A 144 11.78 12.62 24.83
C GLU A 144 11.81 13.88 25.70
N GLU A 145 10.73 14.65 25.79
CA GLU A 145 10.68 15.85 26.65
C GLU A 145 10.44 15.55 28.14
N GLU A 146 10.20 14.30 28.50
CA GLU A 146 9.87 13.91 29.88
C GLU A 146 11.12 13.60 30.71
N ASP A 147 11.09 13.92 32.01
CA ASP A 147 12.19 13.65 32.95
C ASP A 147 12.49 12.15 33.10
N GLY A 148 11.49 11.30 32.86
CA GLY A 148 11.59 9.83 32.96
C GLY A 148 12.12 9.13 31.71
N TYR A 149 12.48 9.88 30.66
CA TYR A 149 12.96 9.29 29.40
C TYR A 149 14.30 8.57 29.60
N ASN A 150 14.30 7.27 29.34
CA ASN A 150 15.40 6.35 29.66
C ASN A 150 16.28 5.97 28.47
N ARG A 151 16.10 6.61 27.31
CA ARG A 151 16.93 6.41 26.11
C ARG A 151 17.79 7.64 25.85
N SER A 152 18.82 7.51 25.04
CA SER A 152 19.57 8.69 24.59
C SER A 152 18.69 9.54 23.67
N ARG A 153 18.68 10.85 23.93
CA ARG A 153 17.93 11.84 23.15
C ARG A 153 18.57 12.08 21.78
N VAL A 154 17.76 12.45 20.81
CA VAL A 154 18.19 12.79 19.45
C VAL A 154 17.82 14.25 19.17
N ASP A 155 18.75 15.01 18.61
CA ASP A 155 18.41 16.31 18.01
C ASP A 155 17.81 16.08 16.62
N TRP A 156 16.51 15.81 16.57
CA TRP A 156 15.79 15.50 15.34
C TRP A 156 15.92 16.60 14.27
N SER A 157 16.17 17.85 14.67
CA SER A 157 16.38 18.96 13.72
C SER A 157 17.64 18.80 12.86
N THR A 158 18.57 17.96 13.29
CA THR A 158 19.82 17.65 12.58
C THR A 158 19.75 16.38 11.74
N ILE A 159 18.67 15.60 11.87
CA ILE A 159 18.52 14.33 11.17
C ILE A 159 18.02 14.58 9.76
N ASN A 160 18.68 13.96 8.79
CA ASN A 160 18.20 13.83 7.42
C ASN A 160 17.97 12.35 7.11
N TRP A 161 16.71 11.96 6.94
CA TRP A 161 16.34 10.56 6.69
C TRP A 161 16.76 10.07 5.30
N ALA A 162 16.96 10.96 4.32
CA ALA A 162 17.52 10.60 3.02
C ALA A 162 18.99 10.20 3.14
N ASP A 163 19.79 10.96 3.89
CA ASP A 163 21.22 10.70 4.09
C ASP A 163 21.48 9.37 4.81
N LEU A 164 20.66 9.04 5.81
CA LEU A 164 20.73 7.75 6.51
C LEU A 164 20.43 6.59 5.55
N GLN A 165 19.39 6.72 4.71
CA GLN A 165 19.04 5.70 3.72
C GLN A 165 20.13 5.55 2.64
N ASN A 166 20.68 6.66 2.13
CA ASN A 166 21.78 6.67 1.17
C ASN A 166 23.03 5.96 1.71
N THR A 167 23.42 6.31 2.94
CA THR A 167 24.58 5.70 3.59
C THR A 167 24.37 4.20 3.79
N CYS A 168 23.14 3.80 4.12
CA CYS A 168 22.76 2.41 4.33
C CYS A 168 22.82 1.59 3.03
N SER A 169 22.24 2.09 1.94
CA SER A 169 22.26 1.41 0.64
C SER A 169 23.67 1.34 0.05
N GLU A 170 24.45 2.41 0.17
CA GLU A 170 25.85 2.44 -0.28
C GLU A 170 26.71 1.40 0.48
N SER A 171 26.52 1.29 1.80
CA SER A 171 27.20 0.26 2.60
C SER A 171 26.80 -1.17 2.20
N ASN A 172 25.63 -1.34 1.58
CA ASN A 172 25.09 -2.60 1.10
C ASN A 172 25.13 -2.76 -0.44
N HIS A 173 25.90 -1.94 -1.17
CA HIS A 173 25.91 -1.89 -2.65
C HIS A 173 26.20 -3.24 -3.34
N GLN A 174 26.92 -4.16 -2.68
CA GLN A 174 27.18 -5.49 -3.23
C GLN A 174 25.90 -6.34 -3.36
N ARG A 175 24.94 -6.12 -2.45
CA ARG A 175 23.63 -6.77 -2.44
C ARG A 175 22.57 -5.97 -3.17
N LEU A 176 22.73 -4.65 -3.17
CA LEU A 176 21.80 -3.68 -3.75
C LEU A 176 22.49 -2.93 -4.89
N PRO A 177 22.85 -3.61 -5.99
CA PRO A 177 23.50 -2.95 -7.11
C PRO A 177 22.55 -1.90 -7.71
N ASN A 178 23.09 -0.75 -8.09
CA ASN A 178 22.34 0.37 -8.67
C ASN A 178 21.22 0.91 -7.74
N ALA A 179 21.37 0.75 -6.42
CA ALA A 179 20.44 1.34 -5.47
C ALA A 179 20.34 2.85 -5.70
N TYR A 180 19.12 3.34 -5.85
CA TYR A 180 18.84 4.77 -5.88
C TYR A 180 19.40 5.48 -4.65
N ALA A 181 20.07 6.59 -4.93
CA ALA A 181 20.54 7.56 -3.96
C ALA A 181 19.63 8.80 -4.03
N PHE A 182 19.01 9.12 -2.90
CA PHE A 182 18.26 10.36 -2.71
C PHE A 182 19.18 11.56 -2.99
N GLY A 183 18.79 12.42 -3.93
CA GLY A 183 19.59 13.53 -4.41
C GLY A 183 18.88 14.88 -4.29
N HIS A 184 18.51 15.29 -3.07
CA HIS A 184 17.73 16.51 -2.81
C HIS A 184 16.40 16.56 -3.59
N GLY A 185 15.61 15.49 -3.49
CA GLY A 185 14.33 15.36 -4.19
C GLY A 185 14.49 15.21 -5.71
N ARG A 186 15.49 14.46 -6.19
CA ARG A 186 15.70 14.15 -7.62
C ARG A 186 15.78 12.64 -7.86
N PRO A 187 15.19 12.08 -8.93
CA PRO A 187 14.53 12.79 -10.02
C PRO A 187 13.18 13.38 -9.60
N ARG A 188 12.90 14.61 -10.05
CA ARG A 188 11.58 15.22 -9.89
C ARG A 188 10.67 14.71 -11.00
N PHE A 189 9.38 14.57 -10.69
CA PHE A 189 8.41 14.33 -11.73
C PHE A 189 8.39 15.48 -12.74
N THR A 190 8.42 15.11 -14.01
CA THR A 190 8.29 16.01 -15.14
C THR A 190 7.08 15.63 -15.96
N TYR A 191 6.52 16.60 -16.67
CA TYR A 191 5.48 16.34 -17.65
C TYR A 191 5.93 15.28 -18.67
N ARG A 192 4.96 14.48 -19.12
CA ARG A 192 5.20 13.43 -20.11
C ARG A 192 5.63 14.07 -21.42
N GLN A 193 6.78 13.62 -21.94
CA GLN A 193 7.22 14.02 -23.27
C GLN A 193 6.46 13.19 -24.31
N THR A 194 5.63 13.85 -25.12
CA THR A 194 4.90 13.19 -26.20
C THR A 194 5.76 13.09 -27.46
N SER A 195 5.80 11.92 -28.08
CA SER A 195 6.45 11.79 -29.39
C SER A 195 5.67 12.52 -30.47
N TRP A 196 6.33 12.81 -31.60
CA TRP A 196 5.63 13.38 -32.75
C TRP A 196 4.48 12.48 -33.22
N LYS A 197 4.60 11.16 -33.14
CA LYS A 197 3.53 10.23 -33.53
C LYS A 197 2.30 10.39 -32.64
N GLU A 198 2.50 10.45 -31.32
CA GLU A 198 1.42 10.66 -30.35
C GLU A 198 0.75 12.03 -30.51
N LYS A 199 1.49 13.05 -30.96
CA LYS A 199 0.93 14.40 -31.17
C LYS A 199 -0.03 14.49 -32.37
N TRP A 200 0.17 13.64 -33.38
CA TRP A 200 -0.56 13.74 -34.67
C TRP A 200 -1.49 12.54 -34.94
N LEU A 201 -1.35 11.44 -34.19
CA LEU A 201 -2.23 10.28 -34.26
C LEU A 201 -3.13 10.22 -33.02
N PRO A 202 -4.36 9.69 -33.14
CA PRO A 202 -5.17 9.35 -31.98
C PRO A 202 -4.41 8.43 -31.00
N SER A 203 -4.58 8.64 -29.68
CA SER A 203 -3.87 7.89 -28.62
C SER A 203 -3.99 6.37 -28.78
N PHE A 204 -5.14 5.85 -29.23
CA PHE A 204 -5.36 4.42 -29.47
C PHE A 204 -4.52 3.82 -30.61
N LEU A 205 -3.89 4.66 -31.46
CA LEU A 205 -2.98 4.25 -32.54
C LEU A 205 -1.50 4.50 -32.20
N ALA A 206 -1.21 5.12 -31.05
CA ALA A 206 0.14 5.52 -30.67
C ALA A 206 0.51 4.90 -29.32
N THR A 207 1.55 4.06 -29.32
CA THR A 207 2.10 3.52 -28.07
C THR A 207 2.97 4.60 -27.39
N PRO A 208 2.75 4.90 -26.08
CA PRO A 208 3.64 5.76 -25.31
C PRO A 208 5.09 5.27 -25.38
N ASN A 209 6.04 6.17 -25.66
CA ASN A 209 7.46 5.84 -25.55
C ASN A 209 7.90 5.94 -24.09
N ILE A 210 7.73 4.85 -23.36
CA ILE A 210 8.23 4.69 -21.98
C ILE A 210 9.43 3.75 -22.08
N ASN A 211 10.58 4.13 -21.51
CA ASN A 211 11.73 3.22 -21.44
C ASN A 211 11.40 2.12 -20.43
N PRO A 212 11.04 0.90 -20.87
CA PRO A 212 10.61 -0.12 -19.94
C PRO A 212 11.83 -0.66 -19.22
N ARG A 213 11.70 -0.86 -17.91
CA ARG A 213 12.66 -1.64 -17.14
C ARG A 213 12.80 -3.05 -17.75
N PRO A 214 14.02 -3.60 -17.89
CA PRO A 214 14.19 -4.98 -18.30
C PRO A 214 13.58 -5.94 -17.27
N ALA A 215 12.65 -6.79 -17.71
CA ALA A 215 11.94 -7.74 -16.82
C ALA A 215 12.86 -8.77 -16.13
N ALA A 216 14.07 -8.96 -16.63
CA ALA A 216 15.04 -9.92 -16.09
C ALA A 216 15.89 -9.35 -14.94
N GLU A 217 15.84 -8.04 -14.68
CA GLU A 217 16.58 -7.41 -13.61
C GLU A 217 15.78 -7.48 -12.30
N SER A 218 16.39 -7.98 -11.23
CA SER A 218 15.89 -7.88 -9.85
C SER A 218 16.86 -7.03 -9.05
N PHE A 219 16.33 -6.04 -8.35
CA PHE A 219 17.10 -5.12 -7.51
C PHE A 219 17.11 -5.53 -6.05
N HIS A 220 16.31 -6.53 -5.67
CA HIS A 220 16.16 -6.99 -4.29
C HIS A 220 15.80 -5.84 -3.33
N ARG A 221 15.01 -4.89 -3.85
CA ARG A 221 14.65 -3.65 -3.17
C ARG A 221 13.19 -3.29 -3.42
N SER A 222 12.50 -2.78 -2.42
CA SER A 222 11.13 -2.27 -2.53
C SER A 222 11.05 -0.81 -2.12
N ALA A 223 10.21 -0.03 -2.78
CA ALA A 223 9.86 1.31 -2.33
C ALA A 223 8.66 1.25 -1.38
N ILE A 224 8.65 2.07 -0.33
CA ILE A 224 7.48 2.39 0.47
C ILE A 224 7.13 3.85 0.21
N VAL A 225 6.00 4.05 -0.44
CA VAL A 225 5.51 5.36 -0.89
C VAL A 225 4.35 5.76 0.02
N VAL A 226 4.63 6.65 0.96
CA VAL A 226 3.63 7.18 1.90
C VAL A 226 2.93 8.36 1.26
N ARG A 227 1.61 8.27 1.09
CA ARG A 227 0.80 9.35 0.52
C ARG A 227 0.49 10.41 1.58
N VAL A 228 0.74 11.67 1.24
CA VAL A 228 0.45 12.87 2.02
C VAL A 228 0.00 14.00 1.10
N TRP A 229 -0.50 15.11 1.65
CA TRP A 229 -0.88 16.29 0.86
C TRP A 229 -0.23 17.57 1.40
N SER A 230 -0.09 18.59 0.56
CA SER A 230 0.71 19.78 0.89
C SER A 230 0.17 20.63 2.05
N THR A 231 -1.12 20.48 2.37
CA THR A 231 -1.75 21.16 3.53
C THR A 231 -1.87 20.25 4.75
N TYR A 232 -1.24 19.07 4.74
CA TYR A 232 -1.22 18.15 5.87
C TYR A 232 -0.50 18.77 7.07
N GLN A 233 -1.11 18.66 8.25
CA GLN A 233 -0.52 19.14 9.50
C GLN A 233 0.06 17.94 10.25
N TYR A 234 1.39 17.83 10.24
CA TYR A 234 2.10 16.75 10.92
C TYR A 234 1.98 16.93 12.43
N THR A 235 1.34 15.97 13.08
CA THR A 235 1.30 15.88 14.53
C THR A 235 2.60 15.25 15.06
N PRO A 236 2.92 15.39 16.36
CA PRO A 236 4.07 14.68 16.95
C PRO A 236 4.02 13.16 16.71
N GLU A 237 2.82 12.58 16.69
CA GLU A 237 2.63 11.16 16.47
C GLU A 237 2.95 10.74 15.04
N ASP A 238 2.57 11.54 14.03
CA ASP A 238 2.98 11.31 12.64
C ASP A 238 4.49 11.33 12.49
N MET A 239 5.19 12.22 13.21
CA MET A 239 6.64 12.26 13.22
C MET A 239 7.22 10.95 13.76
N TRP A 240 6.75 10.45 14.92
CA TRP A 240 7.23 9.18 15.46
C TRP A 240 6.94 8.01 14.53
N ASN A 241 5.76 7.99 13.90
CA ASN A 241 5.37 6.94 12.96
C ASN A 241 6.27 6.93 11.71
N LEU A 242 6.47 8.08 11.07
CA LEU A 242 7.34 8.18 9.89
C LEU A 242 8.81 7.85 10.21
N ARG A 243 9.34 8.32 11.33
CA ARG A 243 10.69 7.95 11.81
C ARG A 243 10.80 6.44 12.03
N SER A 244 9.80 5.83 12.67
CA SER A 244 9.76 4.38 12.89
C SER A 244 9.75 3.62 11.57
N LEU A 245 8.96 4.08 10.60
CA LEU A 245 8.86 3.45 9.29
C LEU A 245 10.23 3.43 8.60
N VAL A 246 10.94 4.56 8.55
CA VAL A 246 12.28 4.62 7.92
C VAL A 246 13.29 3.76 8.68
N ALA A 247 13.33 3.83 10.01
CA ALA A 247 14.29 3.10 10.81
C ALA A 247 14.09 1.58 10.74
N GLU A 248 12.86 1.11 10.88
CA GLU A 248 12.51 -0.32 10.92
C GLU A 248 12.52 -0.97 9.53
N THR A 249 12.21 -0.22 8.48
CA THR A 249 12.22 -0.76 7.11
C THR A 249 13.55 -0.50 6.44
N ALA A 250 13.92 0.75 6.16
CA ALA A 250 15.09 1.04 5.35
C ALA A 250 16.41 0.75 6.08
N LEU A 251 16.54 1.12 7.35
CA LEU A 251 17.83 0.98 8.08
C LEU A 251 18.03 -0.44 8.65
N ALA A 252 17.02 -0.99 9.34
CA ALA A 252 17.15 -2.31 9.96
C ALA A 252 17.23 -3.47 8.93
N SER A 253 16.63 -3.30 7.74
CA SER A 253 16.75 -4.28 6.65
C SER A 253 18.07 -4.19 5.86
N GLY A 254 18.94 -3.21 6.15
CA GLY A 254 20.14 -2.98 5.36
C GLY A 254 19.85 -2.42 3.96
N GLY A 255 18.80 -1.61 3.82
CA GLY A 255 18.45 -0.91 2.58
C GLY A 255 17.55 -1.68 1.61
N GLU A 256 17.00 -2.83 2.02
CA GLU A 256 16.02 -3.61 1.21
C GLU A 256 14.73 -2.82 0.96
N TYR A 257 14.44 -1.84 1.82
CA TYR A 257 13.40 -0.85 1.62
C TYR A 257 13.99 0.54 1.40
N ALA A 258 13.28 1.37 0.63
CA ALA A 258 13.47 2.81 0.58
C ALA A 258 12.13 3.51 0.82
N VAL A 259 12.08 4.48 1.72
CA VAL A 259 10.86 5.19 2.10
C VAL A 259 10.82 6.56 1.44
N PHE A 260 9.67 6.89 0.86
CA PHE A 260 9.37 8.14 0.18
C PHE A 260 8.08 8.75 0.73
N LEU A 261 8.00 10.08 0.75
CA LEU A 261 6.74 10.80 0.90
C LEU A 261 6.25 11.28 -0.46
N LEU A 262 5.10 10.81 -0.91
CA LEU A 262 4.48 11.27 -2.15
C LEU A 262 3.44 12.36 -1.81
N VAL A 263 3.81 13.61 -2.11
CA VAL A 263 3.09 14.82 -1.67
C VAL A 263 2.21 15.36 -2.77
N ASP A 264 0.90 15.26 -2.56
CA ASP A 264 -0.16 15.82 -3.39
C ASP A 264 -0.31 17.33 -3.12
N VAL A 265 0.14 18.16 -4.07
CA VAL A 265 0.12 19.62 -3.97
C VAL A 265 -1.25 20.16 -4.36
N LYS A 266 -1.93 20.78 -3.38
CA LYS A 266 -3.29 21.29 -3.55
C LYS A 266 -3.39 22.64 -4.26
N ASP A 267 -2.30 23.40 -4.29
CA ASP A 267 -2.23 24.67 -5.02
C ASP A 267 -1.90 24.41 -6.49
N LYS A 268 -2.92 24.46 -7.35
CA LYS A 268 -2.80 24.24 -8.80
C LYS A 268 -1.97 25.31 -9.52
N GLU A 269 -1.79 26.47 -8.91
CA GLU A 269 -1.03 27.58 -9.50
C GLU A 269 0.43 27.61 -9.00
N ALA A 270 0.84 26.64 -8.18
CA ALA A 270 2.18 26.60 -7.60
C ALA A 270 3.28 26.43 -8.67
N GLY A 271 2.96 25.80 -9.81
CA GLY A 271 3.89 25.65 -10.93
C GLY A 271 5.09 24.75 -10.62
N ILE A 272 4.94 23.77 -9.73
CA ILE A 272 6.03 22.94 -9.19
C ILE A 272 6.79 22.14 -10.27
N HIS A 273 6.15 21.81 -11.40
CA HIS A 273 6.77 21.07 -12.51
C HIS A 273 7.51 21.94 -13.52
N THR A 274 7.37 23.26 -13.45
CA THR A 274 8.00 24.22 -14.41
C THR A 274 8.94 25.22 -13.74
N ASN A 275 8.83 25.39 -12.42
CA ASN A 275 9.60 26.36 -11.65
C ASN A 275 10.31 25.66 -10.45
N PRO A 276 11.63 25.43 -10.53
CA PRO A 276 12.39 24.80 -9.46
C PRO A 276 12.32 25.54 -8.12
N GLU A 277 12.34 26.88 -8.12
CA GLU A 277 12.23 27.69 -6.91
C GLU A 277 10.85 27.57 -6.26
N ALA A 278 9.80 27.40 -7.07
CA ALA A 278 8.46 27.13 -6.56
C ALA A 278 8.36 25.75 -5.94
N TYR A 279 8.94 24.72 -6.58
CA TYR A 279 9.03 23.38 -6.01
C TYR A 279 9.72 23.42 -4.62
N ASP A 280 10.89 24.05 -4.53
CA ASP A 280 11.68 24.11 -3.31
C ASP A 280 10.99 24.93 -2.20
N ARG A 281 10.17 25.92 -2.58
CA ARG A 281 9.31 26.65 -1.64
C ARG A 281 8.21 25.75 -1.10
N VAL A 282 7.43 25.12 -1.98
CA VAL A 282 6.30 24.25 -1.59
C VAL A 282 6.79 23.09 -0.73
N LEU A 283 7.91 22.46 -1.11
CA LEU A 283 8.53 21.38 -0.33
C LEU A 283 8.83 21.82 1.11
N ARG A 284 9.50 22.97 1.28
CA ARG A 284 9.86 23.50 2.61
C ARG A 284 8.65 23.92 3.44
N GLU A 285 7.60 24.41 2.81
CA GLU A 285 6.36 24.82 3.48
C GLU A 285 5.48 23.63 3.86
N SER A 286 5.57 22.52 3.11
CA SER A 286 4.64 21.39 3.23
C SER A 286 5.20 20.16 3.95
N VAL A 287 6.54 20.03 4.06
CA VAL A 287 7.18 18.81 4.60
C VAL A 287 8.16 19.17 5.72
N PRO A 288 8.13 18.47 6.87
CA PRO A 288 9.07 18.69 7.97
C PRO A 288 10.53 18.54 7.51
N PRO A 289 11.47 19.37 8.03
CA PRO A 289 12.86 19.39 7.57
C PRO A 289 13.55 18.03 7.46
N GLU A 290 13.35 17.13 8.43
CA GLU A 290 13.99 15.81 8.46
C GLU A 290 13.58 14.88 7.30
N PHE A 291 12.44 15.14 6.65
CA PHE A 291 11.87 14.32 5.58
C PHE A 291 11.87 14.98 4.19
N GLN A 292 12.35 16.22 4.06
CA GLN A 292 12.25 16.97 2.80
C GLN A 292 12.95 16.26 1.63
N ASP A 293 14.11 15.65 1.89
CA ASP A 293 14.90 15.00 0.83
C ASP A 293 14.36 13.61 0.41
N ILE A 294 13.41 13.05 1.16
CA ILE A 294 12.69 11.82 0.79
C ILE A 294 11.30 12.11 0.18
N ALA A 295 10.93 13.39 0.05
CA ALA A 295 9.64 13.79 -0.48
C ALA A 295 9.68 14.04 -2.00
N VAL A 296 8.61 13.63 -2.68
CA VAL A 296 8.38 13.80 -4.11
C VAL A 296 7.02 14.44 -4.30
N LEU A 297 6.99 15.63 -4.91
CA LEU A 297 5.77 16.39 -5.11
C LEU A 297 5.13 16.09 -6.47
N PHE A 298 3.79 16.08 -6.50
CA PHE A 298 2.98 16.03 -7.71
C PHE A 298 1.71 16.88 -7.55
N ASP A 299 1.08 17.23 -8.65
CA ASP A 299 -0.25 17.86 -8.69
C ASP A 299 -1.10 17.28 -9.83
N ASP A 300 -2.36 17.72 -9.93
CA ASP A 300 -3.29 17.27 -10.98
C ASP A 300 -2.75 17.54 -12.40
N SER A 301 -1.95 18.60 -12.60
CA SER A 301 -1.40 18.94 -13.93
C SER A 301 -0.42 17.88 -14.43
N LEU A 302 0.28 17.20 -13.51
CA LEU A 302 1.11 16.04 -13.87
C LEU A 302 0.25 14.89 -14.36
N LEU A 303 -0.85 14.59 -13.67
CA LEU A 303 -1.76 13.51 -14.05
C LEU A 303 -2.44 13.81 -15.39
N GLU A 304 -2.87 15.04 -15.62
CA GLU A 304 -3.39 15.53 -16.90
C GLU A 304 -2.37 15.30 -18.03
N SER A 305 -1.08 15.59 -17.77
CA SER A 305 -0.02 15.40 -18.75
C SER A 305 0.25 13.92 -19.07
N TRP A 306 0.22 13.04 -18.08
CA TRP A 306 0.55 11.63 -18.24
C TRP A 306 -0.63 10.78 -18.75
N TYR A 307 -1.85 11.16 -18.35
CA TYR A 307 -3.11 10.47 -18.64
C TYR A 307 -4.14 11.40 -19.33
N PRO A 308 -3.85 11.93 -20.53
CA PRO A 308 -4.70 12.94 -21.18
C PRO A 308 -6.09 12.44 -21.60
N ASP A 309 -6.28 11.11 -21.72
CA ASP A 309 -7.55 10.50 -22.09
C ASP A 309 -8.47 10.24 -20.89
N VAL A 310 -7.96 10.42 -19.66
CA VAL A 310 -8.75 10.30 -18.43
C VAL A 310 -9.52 11.60 -18.21
N VAL A 311 -10.80 11.48 -17.86
CA VAL A 311 -11.71 12.65 -17.73
C VAL A 311 -11.55 13.37 -16.39
N GLU A 312 -11.16 12.65 -15.35
CA GLU A 312 -11.03 13.15 -13.98
C GLU A 312 -9.66 12.78 -13.42
N HIS A 313 -8.92 13.79 -12.96
CA HIS A 313 -7.54 13.65 -12.47
C HIS A 313 -7.41 13.90 -10.97
N LEU A 314 -8.52 14.14 -10.27
CA LEU A 314 -8.49 14.27 -8.81
C LEU A 314 -7.85 13.01 -8.18
N PRO A 315 -6.85 13.16 -7.29
CA PRO A 315 -6.12 12.02 -6.70
C PRO A 315 -7.00 11.04 -5.92
N ILE A 316 -8.13 11.50 -5.37
CA ILE A 316 -9.12 10.61 -4.73
C ILE A 316 -9.75 9.62 -5.73
N MET A 317 -9.90 10.01 -6.99
CA MET A 317 -10.44 9.15 -8.06
C MET A 317 -9.34 8.37 -8.79
N GLN A 318 -8.12 8.90 -8.82
CA GLN A 318 -6.99 8.35 -9.57
C GLN A 318 -5.82 7.94 -8.68
N ILE A 319 -6.13 7.35 -7.54
CA ILE A 319 -5.21 7.14 -6.43
C ILE A 319 -3.96 6.30 -6.77
N MET A 320 -4.03 5.47 -7.81
CA MET A 320 -2.93 4.63 -8.28
C MET A 320 -2.08 5.32 -9.35
N GLN A 321 -2.58 6.32 -10.07
CA GLN A 321 -1.84 6.99 -11.14
C GLN A 321 -0.56 7.68 -10.66
N PRO A 322 -0.54 8.39 -9.51
CA PRO A 322 0.71 8.93 -8.96
C PRO A 322 1.76 7.85 -8.67
N LEU A 323 1.34 6.67 -8.17
CA LEU A 323 2.24 5.54 -7.90
C LEU A 323 2.78 4.91 -9.20
N GLN A 324 1.93 4.80 -10.22
CA GLN A 324 2.35 4.33 -11.54
C GLN A 324 3.41 5.28 -12.14
N ILE A 325 3.19 6.60 -12.10
CA ILE A 325 4.20 7.57 -12.52
C ILE A 325 5.47 7.43 -11.65
N PHE A 326 5.32 7.27 -10.33
CA PHE A 326 6.45 7.05 -9.44
C PHE A 326 7.33 5.88 -9.90
N ALA A 327 6.73 4.72 -10.19
CA ALA A 327 7.45 3.54 -10.67
C ALA A 327 8.18 3.77 -12.02
N GLN A 328 7.74 4.71 -12.85
CA GLN A 328 8.45 5.09 -14.08
C GLN A 328 9.70 5.94 -13.83
N PHE A 329 9.68 6.82 -12.82
CA PHE A 329 10.83 7.67 -12.49
C PHE A 329 11.83 6.99 -11.54
N TYR A 330 11.36 6.01 -10.78
CA TYR A 330 12.12 5.30 -9.74
C TYR A 330 12.10 3.79 -10.03
N SER A 331 12.56 3.39 -11.22
CA SER A 331 12.40 2.03 -11.76
C SER A 331 13.20 0.92 -11.04
N GLU A 332 14.13 1.29 -10.17
CA GLU A 332 15.08 0.42 -9.46
C GLU A 332 14.49 -0.36 -8.26
N PHE A 333 13.16 -0.47 -8.17
CA PHE A 333 12.48 -1.26 -7.13
C PHE A 333 11.66 -2.39 -7.72
N ASP A 334 11.81 -3.60 -7.19
CA ASP A 334 11.05 -4.78 -7.60
C ASP A 334 9.56 -4.64 -7.27
N HIS A 335 9.26 -3.94 -6.17
CA HIS A 335 7.90 -3.70 -5.67
C HIS A 335 7.74 -2.31 -5.07
N TYR A 336 6.50 -1.82 -5.06
CA TYR A 336 6.10 -0.52 -4.53
C TYR A 336 4.95 -0.72 -3.56
N TRP A 337 5.23 -0.52 -2.27
CA TRP A 337 4.21 -0.37 -1.25
C TRP A 337 3.64 1.04 -1.33
N GLN A 338 2.32 1.15 -1.34
CA GLN A 338 1.62 2.41 -1.14
C GLN A 338 0.91 2.35 0.21
N LEU A 339 1.23 3.30 1.08
CA LEU A 339 0.63 3.43 2.42
C LEU A 339 0.06 4.84 2.58
N GLU A 340 -0.95 4.99 3.44
CA GLU A 340 -1.40 6.31 3.85
C GLU A 340 -0.64 6.76 5.10
N VAL A 341 -0.44 8.07 5.26
CA VAL A 341 0.30 8.62 6.40
C VAL A 341 -0.31 8.27 7.76
N ASP A 342 -1.61 7.99 7.81
CA ASP A 342 -2.39 7.55 8.98
C ASP A 342 -2.35 6.02 9.21
N SER A 343 -1.60 5.26 8.41
CA SER A 343 -1.35 3.83 8.63
C SER A 343 -0.48 3.64 9.87
N ARG A 344 -0.84 2.68 10.74
CA ARG A 344 -0.11 2.36 11.97
C ARG A 344 0.22 0.87 12.04
N PHE A 345 1.49 0.56 12.28
CA PHE A 345 1.96 -0.79 12.53
C PHE A 345 2.26 -0.95 14.03
N LEU A 346 1.70 -1.98 14.65
CA LEU A 346 1.82 -2.19 16.09
C LEU A 346 3.11 -2.93 16.49
N GLY A 347 3.82 -3.52 15.54
CA GLY A 347 5.11 -4.20 15.72
C GLY A 347 6.21 -3.61 14.85
N HIS A 348 7.27 -4.40 14.60
CA HIS A 348 8.35 -4.02 13.69
C HIS A 348 7.83 -4.01 12.25
N THR A 349 7.81 -2.84 11.63
CA THR A 349 7.15 -2.61 10.35
C THR A 349 7.81 -3.41 9.23
N GLY A 350 9.15 -3.48 9.21
CA GLY A 350 9.89 -4.29 8.24
C GLY A 350 9.51 -5.77 8.33
N ASP A 351 9.45 -6.32 9.53
CA ASP A 351 9.11 -7.73 9.74
C ASP A 351 7.67 -8.01 9.30
N MET A 352 6.73 -7.10 9.60
CA MET A 352 5.33 -7.25 9.18
C MET A 352 5.20 -7.26 7.65
N LEU A 353 5.86 -6.34 6.93
CA LEU A 353 5.80 -6.29 5.46
C LEU A 353 6.45 -7.52 4.82
N ASP A 354 7.53 -8.04 5.42
CA ASP A 354 8.17 -9.29 4.99
C ASP A 354 7.21 -10.47 5.18
N LYS A 355 6.53 -10.56 6.33
CA LYS A 355 5.51 -11.60 6.59
C LYS A 355 4.32 -11.53 5.64
N PHE A 356 3.86 -10.33 5.29
CA PHE A 356 2.79 -10.17 4.29
C PHE A 356 3.25 -10.64 2.91
N SER A 357 4.50 -10.33 2.54
CA SER A 357 5.09 -10.79 1.28
C SER A 357 5.30 -12.30 1.27
N ASP A 358 5.76 -12.89 2.38
CA ASP A 358 5.93 -14.34 2.55
C ASP A 358 4.59 -15.07 2.43
N PHE A 359 3.54 -14.57 3.08
CA PHE A 359 2.20 -15.12 2.96
C PHE A 359 1.72 -15.09 1.50
N ALA A 360 1.81 -13.92 0.86
CA ALA A 360 1.37 -13.75 -0.53
C ALA A 360 2.17 -14.64 -1.51
N ARG A 361 3.47 -14.85 -1.27
CA ARG A 361 4.31 -15.76 -2.07
C ARG A 361 3.85 -17.22 -1.98
N ASN A 362 3.27 -17.61 -0.86
CA ASN A 362 2.79 -18.98 -0.62
C ASN A 362 1.33 -19.19 -1.05
N GLU A 363 0.62 -18.13 -1.43
CA GLU A 363 -0.75 -18.21 -1.91
C GLU A 363 -0.81 -18.69 -3.37
N PRO A 364 -1.57 -19.75 -3.69
CA PRO A 364 -1.76 -20.20 -5.07
C PRO A 364 -2.65 -19.25 -5.85
N ARG A 365 -2.37 -19.07 -7.14
CA ARG A 365 -3.19 -18.22 -8.03
C ARG A 365 -4.63 -18.73 -8.17
N LYS A 366 -4.82 -20.06 -8.12
CA LYS A 366 -6.15 -20.68 -8.11
C LYS A 366 -6.94 -20.17 -6.89
N GLN A 367 -8.11 -19.60 -7.16
CA GLN A 367 -9.03 -19.06 -6.15
C GLN A 367 -8.47 -17.92 -5.26
N ALA A 368 -7.34 -17.30 -5.63
CA ALA A 368 -6.74 -16.22 -4.85
C ALA A 368 -7.69 -15.03 -4.67
N ARG A 369 -8.43 -14.68 -5.73
CA ARG A 369 -9.41 -13.60 -5.69
C ARG A 369 -10.54 -13.91 -4.72
N GLU A 370 -11.04 -15.14 -4.75
CA GLU A 370 -12.16 -15.59 -3.93
C GLU A 370 -11.79 -15.60 -2.45
N ARG A 371 -10.56 -15.98 -2.11
CA ARG A 371 -10.05 -15.84 -0.74
C ARG A 371 -9.90 -14.37 -0.35
N ALA A 372 -9.40 -13.52 -1.24
CA ALA A 372 -9.25 -12.09 -1.01
C ALA A 372 -10.59 -11.32 -0.90
N SER A 373 -11.70 -11.86 -1.43
CA SER A 373 -13.03 -11.24 -1.33
C SER A 373 -13.69 -11.33 0.06
N TRP A 374 -13.03 -11.92 1.06
CA TRP A 374 -13.57 -12.04 2.41
C TRP A 374 -12.61 -11.50 3.45
N ALA A 375 -13.15 -10.80 4.46
CA ALA A 375 -12.43 -10.52 5.68
C ALA A 375 -12.34 -11.82 6.48
N TYR A 376 -11.19 -12.49 6.43
CA TYR A 376 -10.99 -13.74 7.17
C TYR A 376 -11.01 -13.49 8.68
N MET A 377 -11.99 -14.02 9.39
CA MET A 377 -12.09 -13.99 10.86
C MET A 377 -11.92 -15.40 11.41
N ALA A 378 -10.84 -15.66 12.15
CA ALA A 378 -10.53 -17.00 12.67
C ALA A 378 -11.65 -17.58 13.55
N ASP A 379 -12.29 -16.75 14.39
CA ASP A 379 -13.38 -17.16 15.28
C ASP A 379 -14.63 -17.67 14.51
N TYR A 380 -14.81 -17.25 13.26
CA TYR A 380 -15.96 -17.63 12.43
C TYR A 380 -15.60 -18.69 11.38
N HIS A 381 -14.44 -18.56 10.73
CA HIS A 381 -14.04 -19.43 9.63
C HIS A 381 -13.23 -20.66 10.07
N GLY A 382 -12.76 -20.72 11.33
CA GLY A 382 -11.83 -21.74 11.78
C GLY A 382 -10.38 -21.37 11.45
N SER A 383 -9.52 -22.37 11.25
CA SER A 383 -8.15 -22.11 10.78
C SER A 383 -8.15 -21.53 9.36
N TYR A 384 -7.01 -20.97 8.94
CA TYR A 384 -6.90 -20.46 7.57
C TYR A 384 -7.00 -21.61 6.54
N ASP A 385 -6.52 -22.81 6.89
CA ASP A 385 -6.71 -24.02 6.07
C ASP A 385 -8.19 -24.42 5.99
N ASP A 386 -8.97 -24.30 7.07
CA ASP A 386 -10.42 -24.56 7.05
C ASP A 386 -11.14 -23.57 6.13
N PHE A 387 -10.76 -22.29 6.21
CA PHE A 387 -11.26 -21.23 5.32
C PHE A 387 -10.91 -21.53 3.85
N PHE A 388 -9.64 -21.81 3.57
CA PHE A 388 -9.13 -22.16 2.26
C PHE A 388 -9.90 -23.35 1.65
N ASN A 389 -10.00 -24.45 2.40
CA ASN A 389 -10.70 -25.66 1.95
C ASN A 389 -12.22 -25.45 1.80
N THR A 390 -12.80 -24.57 2.60
CA THR A 390 -14.22 -24.21 2.48
C THR A 390 -14.49 -23.48 1.18
N ILE A 391 -13.64 -22.53 0.80
CA ILE A 391 -13.74 -21.83 -0.50
C ILE A 391 -13.65 -22.83 -1.65
N ASP A 392 -12.65 -23.71 -1.64
CA ASP A 392 -12.47 -24.72 -2.70
C ASP A 392 -13.67 -25.66 -2.82
N ARG A 393 -14.18 -26.15 -1.69
CA ARG A 393 -15.37 -27.02 -1.65
C ARG A 393 -16.62 -26.33 -2.19
N VAL A 394 -16.83 -25.06 -1.86
CA VAL A 394 -18.00 -24.28 -2.35
C VAL A 394 -17.91 -24.07 -3.87
N LEU A 395 -16.69 -23.91 -4.39
CA LEU A 395 -16.43 -23.77 -5.82
C LEU A 395 -16.30 -25.12 -6.56
N ASP A 396 -16.35 -26.25 -5.84
CA ASP A 396 -16.19 -27.61 -6.37
C ASP A 396 -14.88 -27.78 -7.16
N GLY A 397 -13.79 -27.15 -6.72
CA GLY A 397 -12.52 -27.17 -7.45
C GLY A 397 -12.42 -26.19 -8.63
N ASN A 398 -13.47 -25.42 -8.92
CA ASN A 398 -13.49 -24.40 -9.97
C ASN A 398 -12.83 -23.08 -9.49
N SER A 399 -12.63 -22.14 -10.40
CA SER A 399 -12.13 -20.79 -10.10
C SER A 399 -12.89 -19.78 -10.96
N SER A 400 -13.35 -18.69 -10.34
CA SER A 400 -14.10 -17.64 -11.02
C SER A 400 -13.22 -16.78 -11.94
N VAL A 401 -11.90 -16.86 -11.78
CA VAL A 401 -10.89 -16.42 -12.77
C VAL A 401 -9.87 -17.52 -12.97
N TRP A 402 -9.58 -17.84 -14.23
CA TRP A 402 -8.55 -18.79 -14.61
C TRP A 402 -7.67 -18.19 -15.70
N GLY A 403 -6.52 -17.65 -15.31
CA GLY A 403 -5.69 -16.82 -16.19
C GLY A 403 -6.13 -15.36 -16.17
N SER A 404 -5.86 -14.63 -17.27
CA SER A 404 -6.24 -13.24 -17.40
C SER A 404 -7.70 -13.06 -17.84
N ILE A 405 -8.38 -12.05 -17.32
CA ILE A 405 -9.68 -11.62 -17.88
C ILE A 405 -9.41 -10.80 -19.14
N ASP A 406 -9.97 -11.22 -20.28
CA ASP A 406 -9.87 -10.48 -21.53
C ASP A 406 -10.85 -9.30 -21.54
N ILE A 407 -10.31 -8.09 -21.58
CA ILE A 407 -11.10 -6.86 -21.71
C ILE A 407 -11.00 -6.22 -23.11
N HIS A 408 -10.31 -6.87 -24.06
CA HIS A 408 -10.07 -6.43 -25.43
C HIS A 408 -9.22 -5.15 -25.63
N ASP A 409 -9.09 -4.30 -24.61
CA ASP A 409 -8.35 -3.02 -24.70
C ASP A 409 -6.82 -3.20 -24.70
N PHE A 410 -6.30 -4.23 -24.03
CA PHE A 410 -4.88 -4.55 -24.02
C PHE A 410 -4.61 -6.05 -23.86
N LYS A 411 -3.43 -6.47 -24.30
CA LYS A 411 -2.97 -7.86 -24.11
C LYS A 411 -2.48 -8.03 -22.68
N ALA A 412 -3.07 -8.98 -21.95
CA ALA A 412 -2.62 -9.32 -20.61
C ALA A 412 -1.16 -9.78 -20.60
N ILE A 413 -0.47 -9.39 -19.55
CA ILE A 413 0.89 -9.80 -19.21
C ILE A 413 0.84 -10.80 -18.05
N GLY A 414 1.88 -11.63 -17.92
CA GLY A 414 1.99 -12.60 -16.84
C GLY A 414 1.80 -14.05 -17.27
N PRO A 415 1.92 -14.99 -16.31
CA PRO A 415 1.90 -16.42 -16.58
C PRO A 415 0.51 -16.88 -17.03
N GLN A 416 0.49 -17.85 -17.94
CA GLN A 416 -0.73 -18.54 -18.34
C GLN A 416 -0.99 -19.71 -17.38
N PRO A 417 -2.26 -20.12 -17.19
CA PRO A 417 -2.57 -21.31 -16.42
C PRO A 417 -1.84 -22.54 -16.96
N PRO A 418 -1.34 -23.43 -16.08
CA PRO A 418 -0.59 -24.62 -16.50
C PRO A 418 -1.48 -25.70 -17.14
N VAL A 419 -2.80 -25.63 -16.90
CA VAL A 419 -3.82 -26.52 -17.44
C VAL A 419 -5.03 -25.71 -17.91
N GLU A 420 -5.77 -26.26 -18.87
CA GLU A 420 -6.95 -25.58 -19.44
C GLU A 420 -8.10 -25.47 -18.42
N ASN A 421 -8.33 -26.53 -17.64
CA ASN A 421 -9.43 -26.60 -16.69
C ASN A 421 -8.91 -26.43 -15.24
N PRO A 422 -9.44 -25.47 -14.45
CA PRO A 422 -9.05 -25.30 -13.05
C PRO A 422 -9.22 -26.55 -12.18
N HIS A 423 -10.15 -27.45 -12.51
CA HIS A 423 -10.35 -28.70 -11.76
C HIS A 423 -9.13 -29.63 -11.80
N ASP A 424 -8.29 -29.52 -12.85
CA ASP A 424 -7.09 -30.34 -13.03
C ASP A 424 -5.84 -29.75 -12.36
N GLU A 425 -5.96 -28.57 -11.72
CA GLU A 425 -4.89 -27.91 -10.99
C GLU A 425 -5.10 -28.04 -9.46
N HIS A 426 -4.04 -28.41 -8.76
CA HIS A 426 -4.08 -28.76 -7.33
C HIS A 426 -3.33 -27.75 -6.45
N PHE A 427 -3.58 -26.45 -6.66
CA PHE A 427 -3.07 -25.36 -5.84
C PHE A 427 -1.53 -25.25 -5.79
N SER A 428 -0.88 -25.63 -6.87
CA SER A 428 0.57 -25.50 -7.10
C SER A 428 0.95 -24.29 -7.94
N TRP A 429 0.02 -23.77 -8.75
CA TRP A 429 0.30 -22.68 -9.68
C TRP A 429 0.61 -21.36 -8.96
N GLY A 430 1.84 -20.89 -9.13
CA GLY A 430 2.33 -19.61 -8.59
C GLY A 430 2.87 -19.66 -7.16
N VAL A 431 2.76 -20.79 -6.47
CA VAL A 431 3.32 -20.94 -5.12
C VAL A 431 4.85 -20.83 -5.18
N GLY A 432 5.41 -19.94 -4.38
CA GLY A 432 6.83 -19.61 -4.36
C GLY A 432 7.22 -18.42 -5.24
N GLU A 433 6.32 -17.89 -6.05
CA GLU A 433 6.54 -16.69 -6.87
C GLU A 433 6.09 -15.43 -6.12
N GLU A 434 6.78 -14.30 -6.32
CA GLU A 434 6.33 -13.01 -5.75
C GLU A 434 4.96 -12.61 -6.31
N ALA A 435 4.07 -12.15 -5.42
CA ALA A 435 2.77 -11.63 -5.82
C ALA A 435 2.91 -10.27 -6.49
N ASP A 436 2.28 -10.12 -7.68
CA ASP A 436 2.20 -8.86 -8.41
C ASP A 436 1.37 -7.79 -7.69
N LEU A 437 0.41 -8.22 -6.88
CA LEU A 437 -0.46 -7.35 -6.09
C LEU A 437 -0.70 -7.98 -4.72
N ILE A 438 -0.49 -7.18 -3.66
CA ILE A 438 -0.91 -7.48 -2.30
C ILE A 438 -1.83 -6.33 -1.88
N LEU A 439 -3.00 -6.66 -1.33
CA LEU A 439 -3.95 -5.70 -0.80
C LEU A 439 -4.03 -5.86 0.71
N LEU A 440 -4.13 -4.75 1.43
CA LEU A 440 -4.30 -4.75 2.89
C LEU A 440 -5.78 -4.75 3.31
N ASN A 441 -6.69 -4.83 2.33
CA ASN A 441 -8.12 -4.96 2.53
C ASN A 441 -8.72 -5.97 1.54
N THR A 442 -10.01 -6.26 1.67
CA THR A 442 -10.71 -7.19 0.79
C THR A 442 -10.72 -6.73 -0.66
N LEU A 443 -10.80 -7.70 -1.58
CA LEU A 443 -10.98 -7.46 -3.01
C LEU A 443 -12.42 -7.83 -3.40
N ASP A 444 -13.30 -6.85 -3.37
CA ASP A 444 -14.72 -7.01 -3.62
C ASP A 444 -15.06 -6.88 -5.11
N ASP A 445 -15.89 -7.79 -5.61
CA ASP A 445 -16.47 -7.70 -6.95
C ASP A 445 -17.68 -6.76 -6.93
N VAL A 446 -17.52 -5.60 -7.57
CA VAL A 446 -18.51 -4.52 -7.57
C VAL A 446 -19.83 -4.96 -8.21
N SER A 447 -19.82 -5.95 -9.11
CA SER A 447 -21.05 -6.47 -9.71
C SER A 447 -22.01 -7.10 -8.69
N ARG A 448 -21.50 -7.48 -7.52
CA ARG A 448 -22.28 -8.05 -6.41
C ARG A 448 -22.86 -6.98 -5.47
N ASN A 449 -22.47 -5.72 -5.64
CA ASN A 449 -22.85 -4.63 -4.75
C ASN A 449 -23.71 -3.59 -5.48
N GLU A 450 -25.02 -3.68 -5.29
CA GLU A 450 -25.97 -2.76 -5.92
C GLU A 450 -25.82 -1.31 -5.42
N ASP A 451 -25.34 -1.13 -4.18
CA ASP A 451 -25.27 0.16 -3.49
C ASP A 451 -23.89 0.83 -3.57
N TRP A 452 -22.91 0.19 -4.22
CA TRP A 452 -21.60 0.80 -4.39
C TRP A 452 -21.68 2.04 -5.27
N PHE A 453 -21.49 3.21 -4.66
CA PHE A 453 -21.69 4.51 -5.29
C PHE A 453 -20.83 4.71 -6.55
N PHE A 454 -19.61 4.15 -6.56
CA PHE A 454 -18.67 4.30 -7.68
C PHE A 454 -18.76 3.17 -8.72
N LYS A 455 -19.79 2.31 -8.71
CA LYS A 455 -19.89 1.17 -9.64
C LYS A 455 -19.89 1.56 -11.13
N GLY A 456 -20.37 2.75 -11.45
CA GLY A 456 -20.36 3.30 -12.81
C GLY A 456 -19.17 4.22 -13.10
N TRP A 457 -18.28 4.42 -12.14
CA TRP A 457 -17.19 5.40 -12.26
C TRP A 457 -15.95 4.75 -12.89
N HIS A 458 -16.05 4.49 -14.19
CA HIS A 458 -14.95 4.01 -15.04
C HIS A 458 -15.08 4.66 -16.41
N HIS A 459 -13.94 4.94 -17.04
CA HIS A 459 -13.89 5.66 -18.32
C HIS A 459 -12.81 5.06 -19.21
N GLY A 460 -12.95 5.23 -20.53
CA GLY A 460 -11.90 4.89 -21.50
C GLY A 460 -11.84 3.42 -21.95
N PHE A 461 -12.55 2.49 -21.30
CA PHE A 461 -12.53 1.07 -21.67
C PHE A 461 -13.62 0.69 -22.69
N SER A 462 -13.26 -0.14 -23.67
CA SER A 462 -14.15 -0.60 -24.74
C SER A 462 -15.36 -1.39 -24.25
N MET A 463 -15.23 -2.09 -23.12
CA MET A 463 -16.32 -2.88 -22.53
C MET A 463 -17.40 -2.03 -21.86
N GLY A 464 -17.14 -0.74 -21.59
CA GLY A 464 -18.07 0.15 -20.89
C GLY A 464 -18.60 -0.50 -19.61
N THR A 465 -19.93 -0.49 -19.43
CA THR A 465 -20.61 -1.03 -18.23
C THR A 465 -20.45 -2.54 -18.02
N LYS A 466 -19.84 -3.28 -18.96
CA LYS A 466 -19.53 -4.70 -18.82
C LYS A 466 -18.12 -4.96 -18.29
N LEU A 467 -17.33 -3.91 -18.06
CA LEU A 467 -15.98 -4.04 -17.52
C LEU A 467 -16.05 -4.72 -16.13
N PRO A 468 -15.24 -5.75 -15.86
CA PRO A 468 -15.11 -6.30 -14.51
C PRO A 468 -14.45 -5.24 -13.61
N ILE A 469 -15.11 -4.90 -12.50
CA ILE A 469 -14.62 -3.89 -11.56
C ILE A 469 -14.46 -4.55 -10.20
N PHE A 470 -13.26 -4.44 -9.66
CA PHE A 470 -12.96 -4.86 -8.30
C PHE A 470 -12.60 -3.64 -7.47
N VAL A 471 -12.95 -3.68 -6.19
CA VAL A 471 -12.66 -2.61 -5.24
C VAL A 471 -11.94 -3.18 -4.03
N SER A 472 -10.89 -2.50 -3.61
CA SER A 472 -10.29 -2.64 -2.29
C SER A 472 -10.37 -1.28 -1.63
N VAL A 473 -11.13 -1.19 -0.54
CA VAL A 473 -11.36 0.07 0.16
C VAL A 473 -10.09 0.43 0.94
N VAL A 474 -9.74 1.71 0.93
CA VAL A 474 -8.42 2.22 1.34
C VAL A 474 -7.34 1.76 0.37
N ALA A 475 -6.78 2.69 -0.39
CA ALA A 475 -5.82 2.41 -1.46
C ALA A 475 -4.42 2.18 -0.87
N GLN A 476 -4.27 1.06 -0.19
CA GLN A 476 -3.03 0.60 0.43
C GLN A 476 -2.73 -0.85 0.02
N GLY A 477 -1.46 -1.12 -0.27
CA GLY A 477 -1.03 -2.42 -0.77
C GLY A 477 0.37 -2.37 -1.35
N ARG A 478 0.79 -3.47 -1.96
CA ARG A 478 2.05 -3.62 -2.69
C ARG A 478 1.75 -3.97 -4.13
N ALA A 479 2.40 -3.33 -5.08
CA ALA A 479 2.37 -3.75 -6.48
C ALA A 479 3.79 -4.05 -6.99
N SER A 480 3.92 -4.94 -7.97
CA SER A 480 5.19 -5.20 -8.65
C SER A 480 5.58 -4.04 -9.57
N TRP A 481 6.81 -4.05 -10.06
CA TRP A 481 7.33 -2.99 -10.94
C TRP A 481 6.58 -2.81 -12.27
N ASN A 482 5.75 -3.77 -12.67
CA ASN A 482 5.03 -3.75 -13.94
C ASN A 482 3.64 -3.07 -13.81
N LEU A 483 3.62 -1.95 -13.06
CA LEU A 483 2.46 -1.16 -12.63
C LEU A 483 1.78 -0.34 -13.73
#